data_AF-A0A1B6GL36-F1
#
_entry.id   AF-A0A1B6GL36-F1
#
_cell.length_a   1.000
_cell.length_b   1.000
_cell.length_c   1.000
_cell.angle_alpha   90.00
_cell.angle_beta   90.00
_cell.angle_gamma   90.00
#
_symmetry.space_group_name_H-M   'P 1'
#
loop_
_entity.id
_entity.type
_entity.pdbx_description
1 polymer ?
#
loop_
_entity_poly.entity_id
_entity_poly.type
_entity_poly.pdbx_seq_one_letter_code
_entity_poly.pdbx_strand_id
1 'polypeptide(L)'
;MANQVFDISVTVIYTLILFTLHSVMCKDLIKKAEEFKALDDEIVECIHNPATLNSWDNLLVTMDFYLKSLNNVVEEILSNTRETIHSEAEKIWNGQMPKFITQVLDETMCSIVMPITPNQIDKFYKKQELAEKQWNKFSDLVKTKYRLKVL
;
A
#
# COMPACT_ATOMS: atom_id res chain seq x y z
N MET A 1 24.97 38.74 -38.34
CA MET A 1 23.70 38.66 -37.59
C MET A 1 23.28 37.20 -37.57
N ALA A 2 23.68 36.48 -36.51
CA ALA A 2 23.41 35.05 -36.38
C ALA A 2 22.06 34.87 -35.69
N ASN A 3 21.16 34.17 -36.39
CA ASN A 3 19.81 33.86 -35.96
C ASN A 3 19.81 33.18 -34.58
N GLN A 4 19.25 33.85 -33.58
CA GLN A 4 18.74 33.20 -32.37
C GLN A 4 17.47 32.41 -32.73
N VAL A 5 17.63 31.31 -33.47
CA VAL A 5 16.67 30.20 -33.44
C VAL A 5 17.12 29.32 -32.28
N PHE A 6 17.05 29.87 -31.06
CA PHE A 6 17.21 29.09 -29.85
C PHE A 6 15.96 28.25 -29.70
N ASP A 7 16.03 27.07 -30.30
CA ASP A 7 15.52 25.81 -29.76
C ASP A 7 14.13 25.82 -29.10
N ILE A 8 13.17 26.47 -29.76
CA ILE A 8 11.74 26.39 -29.43
C ILE A 8 11.31 24.91 -29.46
N SER A 9 11.86 24.14 -30.39
CA SER A 9 11.61 22.71 -30.54
C SER A 9 11.99 21.91 -29.29
N VAL A 10 13.21 22.08 -28.75
CA VAL A 10 13.63 21.34 -27.54
C VAL A 10 12.86 21.80 -26.31
N THR A 11 12.54 23.09 -26.19
CA THR A 11 11.78 23.63 -25.04
C THR A 11 10.33 23.14 -25.04
N VAL A 12 9.68 23.05 -26.22
CA VAL A 12 8.33 22.50 -26.36
C VAL A 12 8.31 21.00 -26.12
N ILE A 13 9.33 20.27 -26.58
CA ILE A 13 9.45 18.82 -26.32
C ILE A 13 9.66 18.56 -24.82
N TYR A 14 10.50 19.34 -24.14
CA TYR A 14 10.71 19.19 -22.70
C TYR A 14 9.46 19.49 -21.89
N THR A 15 8.70 20.53 -22.25
CA THR A 15 7.44 20.85 -21.56
C THR A 15 6.37 19.79 -21.81
N LEU A 16 6.27 19.23 -23.02
CA LEU A 16 5.37 18.10 -23.32
C LEU A 16 5.77 16.82 -22.59
N ILE A 17 7.07 16.52 -22.46
CA ILE A 17 7.58 15.39 -21.68
C ILE A 17 7.28 15.59 -20.19
N LEU A 18 7.50 16.79 -19.64
CA LEU A 18 7.17 17.10 -18.25
C LEU A 18 5.66 17.05 -17.99
N PHE A 19 4.84 17.49 -18.95
CA PHE A 19 3.38 17.46 -18.83
C PHE A 19 2.83 16.03 -18.96
N THR A 20 3.43 15.19 -19.81
CA THR A 20 3.08 13.76 -19.92
C THR A 20 3.56 12.97 -18.71
N LEU A 21 4.76 13.26 -18.16
CA LEU A 21 5.23 12.68 -16.89
C LEU A 21 4.36 13.11 -15.71
N HIS A 22 3.96 14.38 -15.60
CA HIS A 22 2.98 14.82 -14.58
C HIS A 22 1.61 14.16 -14.77
N SER A 23 1.14 14.04 -16.02
CA SER A 23 -0.14 13.38 -16.34
C SER A 23 -0.12 11.88 -16.02
N VAL A 24 1.03 11.20 -16.22
CA VAL A 24 1.21 9.79 -15.85
C VAL A 24 1.33 9.61 -14.34
N MET A 25 1.93 10.57 -13.62
CA MET A 25 1.96 10.59 -12.15
C MET A 25 0.60 10.94 -11.51
N CYS A 26 -0.35 11.48 -12.29
CA CYS A 26 -1.73 11.74 -11.87
C CYS A 26 -2.67 10.53 -12.06
N LYS A 27 -2.17 9.37 -12.49
CA LYS A 27 -2.97 8.14 -12.56
C LYS A 27 -2.86 7.38 -11.24
N ASP A 28 -3.98 7.38 -10.51
CA ASP A 28 -4.32 6.52 -9.37
C ASP A 28 -3.32 6.55 -8.20
N LEU A 29 -3.35 7.64 -7.41
CA LEU A 29 -2.68 7.74 -6.09
C LEU A 29 -3.17 6.69 -5.08
N ILE A 30 -4.31 6.04 -5.37
CA ILE A 30 -4.90 4.99 -4.57
C ILE A 30 -4.70 3.66 -5.29
N LYS A 31 -4.00 2.75 -4.61
CA LYS A 31 -3.97 1.35 -5.02
C LYS A 31 -5.38 0.78 -5.10
N LYS A 32 -5.65 -0.01 -6.13
CA LYS A 32 -6.92 -0.72 -6.28
C LYS A 32 -7.04 -1.83 -5.24
N ALA A 33 -8.28 -2.22 -4.94
CA ALA A 33 -8.57 -3.31 -4.01
C ALA A 33 -7.84 -4.63 -4.36
N GLU A 34 -7.71 -4.94 -5.65
CA GLU A 34 -6.97 -6.10 -6.14
C GLU A 34 -5.49 -6.06 -5.77
N GLU A 35 -4.87 -4.88 -5.78
CA GLU A 35 -3.46 -4.72 -5.41
C GLU A 35 -3.25 -4.88 -3.90
N PHE A 36 -4.18 -4.40 -3.08
CA PHE A 36 -4.15 -4.64 -1.64
C PHE A 36 -4.28 -6.12 -1.31
N LYS A 37 -5.16 -6.83 -2.02
CA LYS A 37 -5.31 -8.28 -1.88
C LYS A 37 -4.05 -9.03 -2.30
N ALA A 38 -3.45 -8.65 -3.43
CA ALA A 38 -2.19 -9.25 -3.89
C ALA A 38 -1.06 -9.07 -2.87
N LEU A 39 -0.95 -7.88 -2.25
CA LEU A 39 0.02 -7.63 -1.19
C LEU A 39 -0.26 -8.46 0.06
N ASP A 40 -1.53 -8.59 0.50
CA ASP A 40 -1.89 -9.45 1.64
C ASP A 40 -1.55 -10.92 1.37
N ASP A 41 -1.90 -11.43 0.19
CA ASP A 41 -1.60 -12.81 -0.21
C ASP A 41 -0.07 -13.06 -0.31
N GLU A 42 0.71 -12.11 -0.84
CA GLU A 42 2.18 -12.19 -0.88
C GLU A 42 2.81 -12.23 0.53
N ILE A 43 2.32 -11.38 1.43
CA ILE A 43 2.78 -11.35 2.82
C ILE A 43 2.46 -12.68 3.51
N VAL A 44 1.24 -13.20 3.35
CA VAL A 44 0.80 -14.47 3.93
C VAL A 44 1.59 -15.65 3.37
N GLU A 45 1.88 -15.67 2.07
CA GLU A 45 2.68 -16.71 1.44
C GLU A 45 4.10 -16.74 2.03
N CYS A 46 4.73 -15.57 2.17
CA CYS A 46 6.08 -15.48 2.71
C CYS A 46 6.16 -15.88 4.19
N ILE A 47 5.13 -15.57 5.00
CA ILE A 47 5.03 -16.02 6.40
C ILE A 47 5.04 -17.55 6.49
N HIS A 48 4.27 -18.23 5.63
CA HIS A 48 4.12 -19.69 5.68
C HIS A 48 5.25 -20.45 4.99
N ASN A 49 5.86 -19.87 3.95
CA ASN A 49 6.88 -20.52 3.14
C ASN A 49 8.02 -19.55 2.77
N PRO A 50 8.86 -19.17 3.74
CA PRO A 50 9.99 -18.29 3.48
C PRO A 50 11.08 -19.04 2.72
N ALA A 51 11.28 -18.68 1.46
CA ALA A 51 12.26 -19.33 0.59
C ALA A 51 13.72 -19.05 0.99
N THR A 52 14.03 -17.88 1.58
CA THR A 52 15.40 -17.42 1.91
C THR A 52 15.43 -16.40 3.06
N LEU A 53 16.59 -16.09 3.65
CA LEU A 53 16.72 -14.99 4.64
C LEU A 53 16.27 -13.63 4.05
N ASN A 54 16.60 -13.36 2.79
CA ASN A 54 16.21 -12.13 2.10
C ASN A 54 14.68 -12.04 1.89
N SER A 55 13.97 -13.17 1.92
CA SER A 55 12.51 -13.16 1.81
C SER A 55 11.85 -12.44 3.00
N TRP A 56 12.45 -12.52 4.19
CA TRP A 56 11.96 -11.81 5.38
C TRP A 56 12.20 -10.30 5.32
N ASP A 57 13.34 -9.86 4.81
CA ASP A 57 13.57 -8.42 4.63
C ASP A 57 12.63 -7.85 3.57
N ASN A 58 12.41 -8.59 2.48
CA ASN A 58 11.41 -8.23 1.48
C ASN A 58 10.00 -8.20 2.06
N LEU A 59 9.62 -9.19 2.87
CA LEU A 59 8.34 -9.22 3.59
C LEU A 59 8.12 -7.95 4.41
N LEU A 60 9.12 -7.55 5.21
CA LEU A 60 9.04 -6.36 6.04
C LEU A 60 8.89 -5.08 5.19
N VAL A 61 9.54 -5.02 4.02
CA VAL A 61 9.39 -3.94 3.05
C VAL A 61 8.00 -3.94 2.42
N THR A 62 7.47 -5.11 2.04
CA THR A 62 6.11 -5.25 1.49
C THR A 62 5.06 -4.81 2.50
N MET A 63 5.23 -5.17 3.79
CA MET A 63 4.38 -4.66 4.88
C MET A 63 4.46 -3.13 5.04
N ASP A 64 5.65 -2.53 4.96
CA ASP A 64 5.79 -1.07 5.01
C ASP A 64 5.08 -0.39 3.84
N PHE A 65 5.19 -0.99 2.65
CA PHE A 65 4.52 -0.50 1.47
C PHE A 65 2.99 -0.63 1.58
N TYR A 66 2.49 -1.72 2.17
CA TYR A 66 1.08 -1.88 2.49
C TYR A 66 0.58 -0.77 3.43
N LEU A 67 1.27 -0.56 4.55
CA LEU A 67 0.94 0.46 5.55
C LEU A 67 0.92 1.87 4.95
N LYS A 68 1.95 2.20 4.17
CA LYS A 68 2.04 3.50 3.48
C LYS A 68 0.88 3.68 2.50
N SER A 69 0.58 2.64 1.72
CA SER A 69 -0.52 2.68 0.75
C SER A 69 -1.86 2.87 1.46
N LEU A 70 -2.09 2.19 2.57
CA LEU A 70 -3.32 2.33 3.36
C LEU A 70 -3.45 3.75 3.94
N ASN A 71 -2.37 4.33 4.46
CA ASN A 71 -2.37 5.70 4.95
C ASN A 71 -2.68 6.71 3.83
N ASN A 72 -2.12 6.53 2.63
CA ASN A 72 -2.46 7.39 1.50
C ASN A 72 -3.95 7.34 1.18
N VAL A 73 -4.57 6.15 1.23
CA VAL A 73 -6.02 6.02 1.04
C VAL A 73 -6.79 6.75 2.13
N VAL A 74 -6.37 6.63 3.40
CA VAL A 74 -6.98 7.36 4.52
C VAL A 74 -6.88 8.88 4.32
N GLU A 75 -5.71 9.39 3.95
CA GLU A 75 -5.50 10.82 3.68
C GLU A 75 -6.36 11.32 2.51
N GLU A 76 -6.49 10.52 1.45
CA GLU A 76 -7.38 10.84 0.32
C GLU A 76 -8.86 10.83 0.73
N ILE A 77 -9.32 9.87 1.54
CA ILE A 77 -10.70 9.87 2.06
C ILE A 77 -10.98 11.11 2.91
N LEU A 78 -10.01 11.57 3.70
CA LEU A 78 -10.17 12.72 4.59
C LEU A 78 -10.12 14.05 3.83
N SER A 79 -9.28 14.15 2.80
CA SER A 79 -9.07 15.36 2.02
C SER A 79 -10.06 15.51 0.86
N ASN A 80 -10.69 14.41 0.42
CA ASN A 80 -11.48 14.37 -0.79
C ASN A 80 -12.86 13.74 -0.56
N THR A 81 -13.90 14.39 -1.06
CA THR A 81 -15.29 13.90 -0.98
C THR A 81 -15.74 13.13 -2.21
N ARG A 82 -14.85 12.91 -3.19
CA ARG A 82 -15.15 12.18 -4.43
C ARG A 82 -15.66 10.78 -4.14
N GLU A 83 -16.81 10.47 -4.74
CA GLU A 83 -17.46 9.17 -4.60
C GLU A 83 -16.60 8.00 -5.12
N THR A 84 -15.77 8.23 -6.13
CA THR A 84 -14.88 7.21 -6.69
C THR A 84 -13.84 6.71 -5.69
N ILE A 85 -13.28 7.62 -4.88
CA ILE A 85 -12.31 7.30 -3.82
C ILE A 85 -12.99 6.48 -2.73
N HIS A 86 -14.18 6.90 -2.32
CA HIS A 86 -14.96 6.15 -1.32
C HIS A 86 -15.38 4.77 -1.83
N SER A 87 -15.81 4.64 -3.08
CA SER A 87 -16.18 3.36 -3.67
C SER A 87 -14.99 2.40 -3.73
N GLU A 88 -13.80 2.89 -4.08
CA GLU A 88 -12.61 2.05 -4.07
C GLU A 88 -12.18 1.67 -2.64
N ALA A 89 -12.28 2.60 -1.69
CA ALA A 89 -12.06 2.31 -0.28
C ALA A 89 -13.03 1.26 0.29
N GLU A 90 -14.30 1.28 -0.12
CA GLU A 90 -15.26 0.24 0.24
C GLU A 90 -14.85 -1.12 -0.33
N LYS A 91 -14.34 -1.18 -1.56
CA LYS A 91 -13.80 -2.43 -2.15
C LYS A 91 -12.55 -2.91 -1.44
N ILE A 92 -11.66 -2.02 -1.03
CA ILE A 92 -10.47 -2.37 -0.23
C ILE A 92 -10.92 -2.94 1.11
N TRP A 93 -11.87 -2.27 1.78
CA TRP A 93 -12.38 -2.70 3.08
C TRP A 93 -13.08 -4.06 3.01
N ASN A 94 -13.97 -4.26 2.03
CA ASN A 94 -14.76 -5.48 1.78
C ASN A 94 -15.33 -6.18 3.04
N GLY A 95 -15.50 -5.45 4.15
CA GLY A 95 -15.86 -6.01 5.45
C GLY A 95 -14.82 -6.91 6.13
N GLN A 96 -13.62 -7.08 5.59
CA GLN A 96 -12.65 -8.07 6.05
C GLN A 96 -11.28 -7.46 6.32
N MET A 97 -10.69 -7.78 7.46
CA MET A 97 -9.33 -7.38 7.80
C MET A 97 -8.30 -8.17 6.96
N PRO A 98 -7.16 -7.56 6.57
CA PRO A 98 -6.06 -8.27 5.93
C PRO A 98 -5.64 -9.48 6.74
N LYS A 99 -5.47 -10.61 6.06
CA LYS A 99 -5.18 -11.91 6.70
C LYS A 99 -3.87 -11.84 7.48
N PHE A 100 -2.86 -11.16 6.93
CA PHE A 100 -1.52 -11.10 7.52
C PHE A 100 -1.52 -10.52 8.94
N ILE A 101 -2.48 -9.68 9.30
CA ILE A 101 -2.57 -9.05 10.63
C ILE A 101 -2.78 -10.09 11.74
N THR A 102 -3.50 -11.18 11.42
CA THR A 102 -3.82 -12.26 12.37
C THR A 102 -2.92 -13.48 12.27
N GLN A 103 -1.95 -13.46 11.36
CA GLN A 103 -1.02 -14.58 11.20
C GLN A 103 -0.11 -14.68 12.41
N VAL A 104 0.01 -15.87 12.97
CA VAL A 104 0.94 -16.15 14.07
C VAL A 104 2.09 -16.96 13.49
N LEU A 105 3.33 -16.58 13.84
CA LEU A 105 4.49 -17.37 13.47
C LEU A 105 4.50 -18.67 14.27
N ASP A 106 4.64 -19.79 13.59
CA ASP A 106 4.91 -21.05 14.25
C ASP A 106 6.37 -21.05 14.76
N GLU A 107 6.53 -20.88 16.07
CA GLU A 107 7.84 -20.82 16.74
C GLU A 107 8.68 -22.09 16.52
N THR A 108 8.04 -23.23 16.27
CA THR A 108 8.74 -24.49 15.95
C THR A 108 9.31 -24.50 14.54
N MET A 109 8.64 -23.84 13.59
CA MET A 109 9.16 -23.64 12.23
C MET A 109 10.29 -22.59 12.22
N CYS A 110 10.15 -21.52 13.02
CA CYS A 110 11.16 -20.47 13.15
C CYS A 110 12.52 -20.97 13.68
N SER A 111 12.51 -22.01 14.51
CA SER A 111 13.71 -22.54 15.17
C SER A 111 14.41 -23.67 14.41
N ILE A 112 13.72 -24.35 13.48
CA ILE A 112 14.22 -25.57 12.83
C ILE A 112 14.48 -25.37 11.32
N VAL A 113 13.69 -24.54 10.64
CA VAL A 113 13.64 -24.50 9.16
C VAL A 113 13.92 -23.10 8.58
N MET A 114 13.75 -22.05 9.39
CA MET A 114 13.77 -20.66 8.93
C MET A 114 15.05 -19.93 9.30
N PRO A 115 15.78 -19.35 8.32
CA PRO A 115 16.77 -18.33 8.62
C PRO A 115 16.03 -17.02 8.91
N ILE A 116 15.58 -16.82 10.15
CA ILE A 116 14.97 -15.58 10.62
C ILE A 116 15.69 -15.10 11.89
N THR A 117 15.99 -13.82 11.95
CA THR A 117 16.63 -13.22 13.13
C THR A 117 15.59 -12.77 14.15
N PRO A 118 15.90 -12.77 15.46
CA PRO A 118 15.00 -12.22 16.48
C PRO A 118 14.56 -10.77 16.21
N ASN A 119 15.43 -9.95 15.62
CA ASN A 119 15.12 -8.59 15.22
C ASN A 119 14.07 -8.51 14.09
N GLN A 120 14.09 -9.45 13.14
CA GLN A 120 13.07 -9.52 12.09
C GLN A 120 11.71 -9.95 12.65
N ILE A 121 11.70 -10.89 13.61
CA ILE A 121 10.48 -11.30 14.33
C ILE A 121 9.86 -10.10 15.07
N ASP A 122 10.66 -9.36 15.84
CA ASP A 122 10.19 -8.18 16.57
C ASP A 122 9.63 -7.10 15.61
N LYS A 123 10.33 -6.84 14.49
CA LYS A 123 9.84 -5.91 13.46
C LYS A 123 8.54 -6.38 12.83
N PHE A 124 8.40 -7.67 12.56
CA PHE A 124 7.19 -8.25 12.00
C PHE A 124 5.98 -8.00 12.91
N TYR A 125 6.08 -8.37 14.19
CA TYR A 125 4.99 -8.17 15.16
C TYR A 125 4.64 -6.69 15.35
N LYS A 126 5.65 -5.81 15.43
CA LYS A 126 5.41 -4.35 15.46
C LYS A 126 4.66 -3.84 14.23
N LYS A 127 4.96 -4.37 13.05
CA LYS A 127 4.24 -4.00 11.82
C LYS A 127 2.82 -4.56 11.80
N GLN A 128 2.57 -5.75 12.32
CA GLN A 128 1.21 -6.28 12.47
C GLN A 128 0.37 -5.40 13.39
N GLU A 129 0.90 -4.99 14.55
CA GLU A 129 0.21 -4.09 15.49
C GLU A 129 -0.12 -2.73 14.82
N LEU A 130 0.85 -2.16 14.10
CA LEU A 130 0.64 -0.92 13.36
C LEU A 130 -0.42 -1.08 12.25
N ALA A 131 -0.40 -2.22 11.54
CA ALA A 131 -1.37 -2.54 10.50
C ALA A 131 -2.78 -2.68 11.07
N GLU A 132 -2.94 -3.38 12.19
CA GLU A 132 -4.23 -3.51 12.89
C GLU A 132 -4.78 -2.14 13.27
N LYS A 133 -3.94 -1.30 13.90
CA LYS A 133 -4.34 0.04 14.32
C LYS A 133 -4.74 0.93 13.13
N GLN A 134 -3.99 0.90 12.03
CA GLN A 134 -4.31 1.68 10.83
C GLN A 134 -5.55 1.15 10.13
N TRP A 135 -5.70 -0.18 10.04
CA TRP A 135 -6.86 -0.82 9.46
C TRP A 135 -8.15 -0.48 10.20
N ASN A 136 -8.12 -0.51 11.53
CA ASN A 136 -9.28 -0.15 12.34
C ASN A 136 -9.71 1.31 12.09
N LYS A 137 -8.76 2.25 12.04
CA LYS A 137 -9.04 3.66 11.69
C LYS A 137 -9.64 3.79 10.28
N PHE A 138 -9.04 3.11 9.30
CA PHE A 138 -9.55 3.09 7.93
C PHE A 138 -10.97 2.52 7.86
N SER A 139 -11.22 1.39 8.52
CA SER A 139 -12.52 0.73 8.57
C SER A 139 -13.58 1.64 9.19
N ASP A 140 -13.27 2.34 10.27
CA ASP A 140 -14.19 3.27 10.93
C ASP A 140 -14.56 4.46 10.01
N LEU A 141 -13.59 4.99 9.26
CA LEU A 141 -13.82 6.05 8.28
C LEU A 141 -14.76 5.59 7.15
N VAL A 142 -14.51 4.40 6.59
CA VAL A 142 -15.35 3.82 5.53
C VAL A 142 -16.77 3.55 6.06
N LYS A 143 -16.91 2.93 7.24
CA LYS A 143 -18.21 2.63 7.88
C LYS A 143 -19.02 3.89 8.19
N THR A 144 -18.37 4.95 8.68
CA THR A 144 -19.07 6.19 9.06
C THR A 144 -19.71 6.86 7.85
N LYS A 145 -19.03 6.85 6.70
CA LYS A 145 -19.58 7.34 5.43
C LYS A 145 -20.68 6.43 4.87
N TYR A 146 -20.54 5.12 4.99
CA TYR A 146 -21.60 4.17 4.59
C TYR A 146 -22.91 4.44 5.35
N ARG A 147 -22.83 4.67 6.67
CA ARG A 147 -24.00 5.04 7.48
C ARG A 147 -24.65 6.36 7.06
N LEU A 148 -23.88 7.33 6.57
CA LEU A 148 -24.39 8.61 6.08
C LEU A 148 -25.02 8.53 4.68
N LYS A 149 -24.71 7.52 3.86
CA LYS A 149 -25.35 7.30 2.56
C LYS A 149 -26.70 6.56 2.65
N VAL A 150 -26.96 5.87 3.76
CA VAL A 150 -28.17 5.05 3.98
C VAL A 150 -29.28 5.83 4.71
N LEU A 151 -28.97 7.02 5.23
CA LEU A 151 -29.92 8.00 5.79
C LEU A 151 -30.41 8.97 4.71
#